data_AF-A0A914YKT0-F1
#
_entry.id   AF-A0A914YKT0-F1
#
_cell.length_a   1.000
_cell.length_b   1.000
_cell.length_c   1.000
_cell.angle_alpha   90.00
_cell.angle_beta   90.00
_cell.angle_gamma   90.00
#
_symmetry.space_group_name_H-M   'P 1'
#
loop_
_entity.id
_entity.type
_entity.pdbx_description
1 polymer ?
#
loop_
_entity_poly.entity_id
_entity_poly.type
_entity_poly.pdbx_seq_one_letter_code
_entity_poly.pdbx_strand_id
1 'polypeptide(L)' 'MYDMHIFRPDKSVPQSVLSPFRLLKNVRHSARPTIVHCSAGIGRTGSVVALELCYQQLLSENKLSVLESVKALRS' A
#
# COMPACT_ATOMS: atom_id res chain seq x y z
N MET A 1 11.89 -14.08 -3.02
CA MET A 1 10.49 -13.72 -2.69
C MET A 1 10.61 -12.62 -1.65
N TYR A 2 10.24 -11.37 -1.97
CA TYR A 2 10.33 -10.28 -1.00
C TYR A 2 9.06 -10.30 -0.15
N ASP A 3 9.23 -10.62 1.13
CA ASP A 3 8.14 -10.64 2.11
C ASP A 3 8.16 -9.33 2.91
N MET A 4 7.07 -8.58 2.84
CA MET A 4 6.96 -7.25 3.42
C MET A 4 6.07 -7.26 4.66
N HIS A 5 6.68 -7.38 5.83
CA HIS A 5 5.99 -7.37 7.11
C HIS A 5 5.79 -5.93 7.64
N ILE A 6 4.55 -5.44 7.71
CA ILE A 6 4.25 -4.10 8.23
C ILE A 6 4.05 -4.16 9.75
N PHE A 7 5.13 -4.13 10.55
CA PHE A 7 5.05 -4.16 12.03
C PHE A 7 4.77 -2.78 12.64
N ARG A 8 3.62 -2.63 13.32
CA ARG A 8 3.08 -1.39 13.92
C ARG A 8 2.12 -1.74 15.07
N PRO A 9 1.96 -0.87 16.10
CA PRO A 9 0.93 -1.04 17.13
C PRO A 9 -0.45 -1.05 16.48
N ASP A 10 -1.31 -2.00 16.85
CA ASP A 10 -2.63 -2.13 16.26
C ASP A 10 -3.45 -0.84 16.42
N LYS A 11 -4.11 -0.43 15.32
CA LYS A 11 -4.92 0.80 15.15
C LYS A 11 -4.16 2.14 15.09
N SER A 12 -2.82 2.15 15.03
CA SER A 12 -2.04 3.39 14.86
C SER A 12 -1.59 3.66 13.42
N VAL A 13 -1.63 4.92 12.98
CA VAL A 13 -1.10 5.37 11.67
C VAL A 13 0.35 5.85 11.78
N PRO A 14 1.12 5.93 10.68
CA PRO A 14 2.51 6.36 10.75
C PRO A 14 2.54 7.82 11.15
N GLN A 15 3.38 8.19 12.12
CA GLN A 15 3.56 9.62 12.43
C GLN A 15 4.21 10.37 11.26
N SER A 16 5.08 9.70 10.50
CA SER A 16 5.63 10.25 9.27
C SER A 16 4.85 9.75 8.05
N VAL A 17 4.30 10.69 7.28
CA VAL A 17 3.63 10.45 5.99
C VAL A 17 4.54 9.78 4.96
N LEU A 18 5.86 9.85 5.13
CA LEU A 18 6.84 9.26 4.20
C LEU A 18 7.06 7.76 4.44
N SER A 19 6.67 7.23 5.60
CA SER A 19 6.95 5.82 5.96
C SER A 19 6.40 4.84 4.92
N PRO A 20 5.14 4.96 4.44
CA PRO A 20 4.60 4.10 3.40
C PRO A 20 5.34 4.24 2.05
N PHE A 21 5.75 5.45 1.68
CA PHE A 21 6.47 5.69 0.43
C PHE A 21 7.89 5.10 0.45
N ARG A 22 8.56 5.11 1.61
CA ARG A 22 9.86 4.43 1.78
C ARG A 22 9.74 2.93 1.58
N LEU A 23 8.66 2.33 2.07
CA LEU A 23 8.34 0.92 1.87
C LEU A 23 8.15 0.61 0.38
N LEU A 24 7.28 1.39 -0.28
CA LEU A 24 6.93 1.21 -1.69
C LEU A 24 8.12 1.45 -2.63
N LYS A 25 9.04 2.36 -2.28
CA LYS A 25 10.25 2.61 -3.07
C LYS A 25 11.05 1.33 -3.32
N ASN A 26 11.21 0.48 -2.30
CA ASN A 26 11.96 -0.76 -2.45
C ASN A 26 11.20 -1.82 -3.28
N VAL A 27 9.87 -1.79 -3.23
CA VAL A 27 9.00 -2.75 -3.93
C VAL A 27 8.94 -2.47 -5.42
N ARG A 28 8.86 -1.20 -5.81
CA ARG A 28 8.64 -0.79 -7.21
C ARG A 28 9.78 -1.19 -8.14
N HIS A 29 10.97 -1.45 -7.61
CA HIS A 29 12.10 -1.96 -8.39
C HIS A 29 12.06 -3.49 -8.61
N SER A 30 11.12 -4.20 -7.99
CA SER A 30 10.97 -5.65 -8.16
C SER A 30 10.20 -5.98 -9.44
N ALA A 31 10.80 -6.80 -10.31
CA ALA A 31 10.11 -7.39 -11.47
C ALA A 31 9.20 -8.58 -11.10
N ARG A 32 9.09 -8.90 -9.80
CA ARG A 32 8.32 -10.04 -9.30
C ARG A 32 7.16 -9.57 -8.42
N PRO A 33 6.04 -10.31 -8.38
CA PRO A 33 4.96 -10.06 -7.43
C PRO A 33 5.51 -9.95 -6.01
N THR A 34 5.01 -8.97 -5.27
CA THR A 34 5.42 -8.70 -3.89
C THR A 34 4.32 -9.14 -2.95
N ILE A 35 4.70 -9.90 -1.92
CA ILE A 35 3.79 -10.30 -0.86
C ILE A 35 3.79 -9.21 0.19
N VAL A 36 2.62 -8.66 0.47
CA VAL A 36 2.42 -7.66 1.51
C VAL A 36 1.49 -8.25 2.55
N HIS A 37 1.92 -8.28 3.81
CA HIS A 37 1.08 -8.74 4.89
C HIS A 37 1.26 -7.91 6.16
N CYS A 38 0.28 -8.06 7.04
CA CYS A 38 0.37 -7.56 8.42
C CYS A 38 0.00 -8.72 9.35
N SER A 39 -0.68 -8.44 10.47
CA SER A 39 -1.20 -9.49 11.34
C SER A 39 -2.40 -10.20 10.70
N ALA A 40 -3.56 -9.53 10.60
CA ALA A 40 -4.78 -10.09 10.00
C ALA A 40 -4.86 -9.93 8.47
N GLY A 41 -3.84 -9.38 7.81
CA GLY A 41 -3.80 -9.22 6.35
C GLY A 41 -4.73 -8.18 5.73
N ILE A 42 -5.57 -7.46 6.50
CA ILE A 42 -6.60 -6.56 5.93
C ILE A 42 -6.31 -5.05 6.08
N GLY A 43 -5.87 -4.58 7.25
CA GLY A 43 -5.85 -3.15 7.55
C GLY A 43 -4.64 -2.43 6.94
N ARG A 44 -3.45 -2.73 7.45
CA ARG A 44 -2.18 -2.14 6.99
C ARG A 44 -1.82 -2.59 5.58
N THR A 45 -2.08 -3.86 5.28
CA THR A 45 -1.94 -4.41 3.93
C THR A 45 -2.78 -3.61 2.94
N GLY A 46 -4.09 -3.49 3.18
CA GLY A 46 -4.99 -2.73 2.30
C GLY A 46 -4.58 -1.26 2.19
N SER A 47 -4.09 -0.65 3.28
CA SER A 47 -3.63 0.75 3.26
C SER A 47 -2.44 0.98 2.33
N VAL A 48 -1.44 0.10 2.34
CA VAL A 48 -0.26 0.23 1.47
C VAL A 48 -0.61 -0.07 0.02
N VAL A 49 -1.44 -1.08 -0.24
CA VAL A 49 -1.89 -1.41 -1.60
C VAL A 49 -2.77 -0.31 -2.18
N ALA A 50 -3.70 0.25 -1.40
CA ALA A 50 -4.53 1.38 -1.83
C ALA A 50 -3.68 2.61 -2.16
N LEU A 51 -2.65 2.89 -1.35
CA LEU A 51 -1.72 3.98 -1.61
C LEU A 51 -0.96 3.78 -2.93
N GLU A 52 -0.52 2.56 -3.22
CA GLU A 52 0.13 2.24 -4.50
C GLU A 52 -0.82 2.44 -5.68
N LEU A 53 -2.07 1.95 -5.58
CA LEU A 53 -3.08 2.16 -6.63
C LEU A 53 -3.34 3.66 -6.89
N CYS A 54 -3.53 4.43 -5.82
CA CYS A 54 -3.71 5.88 -5.91
C CYS A 54 -2.49 6.57 -6.52
N TYR A 55 -1.28 6.12 -6.18
CA TYR A 55 -0.05 6.64 -6.77
C TYR A 55 0.05 6.36 -8.26
N GLN A 56 -0.31 5.14 -8.70
CA GLN A 56 -0.33 4.79 -10.12
C GLN A 56 -1.37 5.63 -10.89
N GLN A 57 -2.55 5.88 -10.31
CA GLN A 57 -3.56 6.77 -10.90
C GLN A 57 -3.04 8.18 -11.13
N LEU A 58 -2.30 8.72 -10.15
CA LEU A 58 -1.67 10.03 -10.26
C LEU A 58 -0.61 10.08 -11.37
N LEU A 59 0.18 9.02 -11.54
CA LEU A 59 1.19 8.94 -12.60
C LEU A 59 0.59 8.75 -13.99
N SER A 60 -0.57 8.09 -14.08
CA SER A 60 -1.24 7.81 -15.36
C SER A 60 -2.17 8.94 -15.83
N GLU A 61 -2.07 10.14 -15.24
CA GLU A 61 -2.98 11.29 -15.48
C GLU A 61 -4.48 10.96 -15.30
N ASN A 62 -4.78 9.89 -14.57
CA ASN A 62 -6.16 9.47 -14.31
C ASN A 62 -6.72 10.25 -13.13
N LYS A 63 -8.05 10.36 -13.06
CA LYS A 63 -8.73 10.95 -11.92
C LYS A 63 -8.44 10.11 -10.67
N LEU A 64 -7.70 10.69 -9.72
CA LEU A 64 -7.46 10.08 -8.42
C LEU A 64 -8.79 9.90 -7.67
N SER A 65 -9.09 8.66 -7.27
CA SER A 65 -10.21 8.36 -6.37
C SER A 65 -9.81 7.33 -5.34
N VAL A 66 -9.67 7.80 -4.09
CA VAL A 66 -9.39 6.94 -2.95
C VAL A 66 -10.55 5.98 -2.69
N LEU A 67 -11.80 6.45 -2.83
CA LEU A 67 -12.99 5.62 -2.61
C LEU A 67 -13.04 4.45 -3.61
N GLU A 68 -12.83 4.73 -4.89
CA GLU A 68 -12.87 3.67 -5.92
C GLU A 68 -11.68 2.71 -5.77
N SER A 69 -10.50 3.22 -5.37
CA SER A 69 -9.36 2.37 -5.04
C SER A 69 -9.65 1.43 -3.87
N VAL A 70 -10.30 1.92 -2.81
CA VAL A 70 -10.68 1.09 -1.66
C VAL A 70 -11.80 0.11 -2.01
N LYS A 71 -12.78 0.50 -2.83
CA LYS A 71 -13.83 -0.41 -3.32
C LYS A 71 -13.24 -1.56 -4.14
N ALA A 72 -12.31 -1.26 -5.05
CA ALA A 72 -11.62 -2.27 -5.86
C ALA A 72 -10.81 -3.26 -5.01
N LEU A 73 -10.37 -2.89 -3.81
CA LEU A 73 -9.70 -3.79 -2.88
C LEU A 73 -10.65 -4.65 -2.03
N ARG A 74 -11.96 -4.35 -2.06
CA ARG A 74 -12.99 -5.01 -1.24
C ARG A 74 -14.01 -5.79 -2.07
N SER A 75 -13.89 -5.75 -3.40
CA SER A 75 -14.63 -6.55 -4.37
C SER A 75 -14.04 -7.93 -4.50
#